data_AF-A0A9X4CJ90-F1
#
_entry.id   AF-A0A9X4CJ90-F1
#
_cell.length_a   1.000
_cell.length_b   1.000
_cell.length_c   1.000
_cell.angle_alpha   90.00
_cell.angle_beta   90.00
_cell.angle_gamma   90.00
#
_symmetry.space_group_name_H-M   'P 1'
#
loop_
_entity.id
_entity.type
_entity.pdbx_description
1 polymer ?
#
loop_
_entity_poly.entity_id
_entity_poly.type
_entity_poly.pdbx_seq_one_letter_code
_entity_poly.pdbx_strand_id
1 'polypeptide(L)'
;MSFDAMWPIRRDIANLCYTRFVELAPDARDLLAGDIERQRMKVLDMITALVASLDERPIFQSLIALSGHKHARLGVQPAHYVAMGEALMWTLKCKVGASFTPELRDCWRTLYVTAQTEMLRSAAKT
;
A
#
# COMPACT_ATOMS: atom_id res chain seq x y z
N MET A 1 3.71 -7.40 -18.06
CA MET A 1 2.48 -7.92 -17.40
C MET A 1 1.62 -6.72 -17.01
N SER A 2 0.34 -6.71 -17.37
CA SER A 2 -0.59 -5.62 -17.03
C SER A 2 -1.18 -5.80 -15.63
N PHE A 3 -1.84 -4.76 -15.12
CA PHE A 3 -2.53 -4.82 -13.84
C PHE A 3 -3.67 -5.86 -13.82
N ASP A 4 -4.34 -6.07 -14.95
CA ASP A 4 -5.42 -7.05 -15.08
C ASP A 4 -4.96 -8.47 -14.75
N ALA A 5 -3.73 -8.81 -15.10
CA ALA A 5 -3.15 -10.12 -14.79
C ALA A 5 -2.89 -10.31 -13.28
N MET A 6 -2.80 -9.23 -12.51
CA MET A 6 -2.66 -9.28 -11.05
C MET A 6 -4.01 -9.41 -10.33
N TRP A 7 -5.11 -9.04 -11.00
CA TRP A 7 -6.44 -9.02 -10.39
C TRP A 7 -6.88 -10.38 -9.80
N PRO A 8 -6.68 -11.53 -10.48
CA PRO A 8 -7.06 -12.84 -9.92
C PRO A 8 -6.31 -13.19 -8.63
N ILE A 9 -5.05 -12.74 -8.50
CA ILE A 9 -4.16 -13.05 -7.37
C ILE A 9 -4.06 -11.92 -6.34
N ARG A 10 -4.88 -10.87 -6.46
CA ARG A 10 -4.80 -9.67 -5.60
C ARG A 10 -4.92 -9.98 -4.10
N ARG A 11 -5.75 -10.95 -3.73
CA ARG A 11 -5.91 -11.37 -2.32
C ARG A 11 -4.64 -12.00 -1.77
N ASP A 12 -4.00 -12.86 -2.56
CA ASP A 12 -2.74 -13.50 -2.20
C ASP A 12 -1.60 -12.49 -2.10
N ILE A 13 -1.57 -11.50 -3.00
CA ILE A 13 -0.63 -10.38 -2.94
C ILE A 13 -0.85 -9.60 -1.65
N ALA A 14 -2.07 -9.18 -1.32
CA ALA A 14 -2.32 -8.45 -0.07
C ALA A 14 -1.96 -9.27 1.16
N ASN A 15 -2.30 -10.56 1.18
CA ASN A 15 -2.01 -11.41 2.32
C ASN A 15 -0.51 -11.58 2.55
N LEU A 16 0.25 -11.81 1.48
CA LEU A 16 1.69 -11.95 1.55
C LEU A 16 2.38 -10.63 1.90
N CYS A 17 1.92 -9.52 1.32
CA CYS A 17 2.40 -8.17 1.63
C CYS A 17 2.17 -7.82 3.09
N TYR A 18 0.98 -8.11 3.60
CA TYR A 18 0.66 -7.84 5.00
C TYR A 18 1.52 -8.66 5.95
N THR A 19 1.67 -9.96 5.66
CA THR A 19 2.53 -10.86 6.45
C THR A 19 3.95 -10.31 6.50
N ARG A 20 4.49 -9.91 5.34
CA ARG A 20 5.82 -9.32 5.26
C ARG A 20 5.92 -7.97 5.97
N PHE A 21 4.88 -7.14 5.91
CA PHE A 21 4.85 -5.85 6.59
C PHE A 21 4.94 -6.01 8.11
N VAL A 22 4.17 -6.92 8.71
CA VAL A 22 4.20 -7.14 10.17
C VAL A 22 5.45 -7.89 10.66
N GLU A 23 6.24 -8.47 9.75
CA GLU A 23 7.60 -8.94 10.05
C GLU A 23 8.58 -7.77 10.11
N LEU A 24 8.45 -6.80 9.20
CA LEU A 24 9.31 -5.62 9.11
C LEU A 24 8.97 -4.53 10.15
N ALA A 25 7.72 -4.44 10.57
CA ALA A 25 7.22 -3.51 11.59
C ALA A 25 6.33 -4.25 12.61
N PRO A 26 6.92 -5.01 13.56
CA PRO A 26 6.15 -5.80 14.53
C PRO A 26 5.26 -4.96 15.46
N ASP A 27 5.68 -3.73 15.76
CA ASP A 27 4.96 -2.73 16.54
C ASP A 27 3.69 -2.21 15.84
N ALA A 28 3.63 -2.30 14.51
CA ALA A 28 2.41 -1.99 13.77
C ALA A 28 1.25 -2.95 14.09
N ARG A 29 1.51 -4.13 14.68
CA ARG A 29 0.46 -5.09 15.08
C ARG A 29 -0.53 -4.50 16.08
N ASP A 30 -0.06 -3.67 17.00
CA ASP A 30 -0.91 -3.07 18.04
C ASP A 30 -1.81 -1.97 17.45
N LEU A 31 -1.32 -1.26 16.43
CA LEU A 31 -2.15 -0.34 15.62
C LEU A 31 -3.26 -1.08 14.86
N LEU A 32 -3.13 -2.40 14.72
CA LEU A 32 -4.00 -3.28 13.95
C LEU A 32 -4.94 -4.13 14.83
N ALA A 33 -4.79 -4.07 16.16
CA ALA A 33 -5.53 -4.91 17.10
C ALA A 33 -7.02 -4.55 17.25
N GLY A 34 -7.51 -3.54 16.51
CA GLY A 34 -8.89 -3.03 16.63
C GLY A 34 -9.95 -3.70 15.75
N ASP A 35 -9.56 -4.30 14.61
CA ASP A 35 -10.39 -5.19 13.74
C ASP A 35 -9.49 -5.59 12.54
N ILE A 36 -8.67 -6.62 12.74
CA ILE A 36 -7.62 -7.06 11.78
C ILE A 36 -8.17 -7.27 10.37
N GLU A 37 -9.39 -7.78 10.23
CA GLU A 37 -9.97 -8.02 8.90
C GLU A 37 -10.51 -6.77 8.22
N ARG A 38 -11.07 -5.82 8.98
CA ARG A 38 -11.36 -4.50 8.42
C ARG A 38 -10.10 -3.72 8.07
N GLN A 39 -8.97 -3.95 8.75
CA GLN A 39 -7.71 -3.28 8.44
C GLN A 39 -6.95 -3.91 7.26
N ARG A 40 -6.91 -5.24 7.13
CA ARG A 40 -6.35 -5.92 5.94
C ARG A 40 -7.11 -5.56 4.67
N MET A 41 -8.44 -5.48 4.76
CA MET A 41 -9.30 -5.02 3.66
C MET A 41 -8.96 -3.57 3.25
N LYS A 42 -8.70 -2.65 4.20
CA LYS A 42 -8.35 -1.25 3.91
C LYS A 42 -7.04 -1.07 3.13
N VAL A 43 -6.04 -1.94 3.35
CA VAL A 43 -4.76 -1.87 2.61
C VAL A 43 -4.94 -2.39 1.18
N LEU A 44 -5.70 -3.47 1.00
CA LEU A 44 -6.03 -3.99 -0.33
C LEU A 44 -6.91 -3.00 -1.11
N ASP A 45 -7.88 -2.35 -0.45
CA ASP A 45 -8.71 -1.29 -1.03
C ASP A 45 -7.88 -0.07 -1.40
N MET A 46 -6.88 0.29 -0.58
CA MET A 46 -5.97 1.40 -0.88
C MET A 46 -5.06 1.09 -2.08
N ILE A 47 -4.47 -0.10 -2.16
CA ILE A 47 -3.67 -0.53 -3.32
C ILE A 47 -4.54 -0.64 -4.58
N THR A 48 -5.76 -1.18 -4.43
CA THR A 48 -6.73 -1.29 -5.53
C THR A 48 -7.18 0.09 -6.01
N ALA A 49 -7.47 1.02 -5.10
CA ALA A 49 -7.83 2.39 -5.43
C ALA A 49 -6.64 3.14 -6.05
N LEU A 50 -5.43 2.95 -5.54
CA LEU A 50 -4.20 3.52 -6.10
C LEU A 50 -4.00 3.15 -7.56
N VAL A 51 -4.31 1.90 -7.91
CA VAL A 51 -4.12 1.44 -9.28
C VAL A 51 -5.31 1.77 -10.17
N ALA A 52 -6.54 1.71 -9.66
CA ALA A 52 -7.74 2.09 -10.40
C ALA A 52 -7.85 3.61 -10.65
N SER A 53 -7.25 4.44 -9.79
CA SER A 53 -7.33 5.90 -9.89
C SER A 53 -6.22 6.55 -10.72
N LEU A 54 -5.30 5.74 -11.27
CA LEU A 54 -4.33 6.23 -12.26
C LEU A 54 -5.01 6.78 -13.53
N ASP A 55 -6.26 6.39 -13.77
CA ASP A 55 -7.10 6.92 -14.85
C ASP A 55 -7.84 8.24 -14.47
N GLU A 56 -8.00 8.55 -13.17
CA GLU A 56 -8.78 9.70 -12.67
C GLU A 56 -8.08 10.48 -11.53
N ARG A 57 -7.10 11.31 -11.91
CA ARG A 57 -6.21 12.07 -11.01
C ARG A 57 -6.89 12.89 -9.89
N PRO A 58 -8.03 13.60 -10.09
CA PRO A 58 -8.63 14.41 -9.02
C PRO A 58 -9.23 13.56 -7.89
N ILE A 59 -9.84 12.42 -8.24
CA ILE A 59 -10.46 11.50 -7.27
C ILE A 59 -9.36 10.84 -6.43
N PHE A 60 -8.26 10.45 -7.07
CA PHE A 60 -7.08 9.90 -6.40
C PHE A 60 -6.58 10.80 -5.25
N GLN A 61 -6.36 12.09 -5.55
CA GLN A 61 -5.82 13.04 -4.58
C GLN A 61 -6.72 13.18 -3.34
N SER A 62 -8.04 13.22 -3.56
CA SER A 62 -9.02 13.35 -2.47
C SER A 62 -9.05 12.12 -1.57
N LEU A 63 -9.02 10.92 -2.18
CA LEU A 63 -9.02 9.65 -1.44
C LEU A 63 -7.73 9.44 -0.64
N ILE A 64 -6.58 9.78 -1.24
CA ILE A 64 -5.29 9.69 -0.56
C ILE A 64 -5.21 10.64 0.62
N ALA A 65 -5.69 11.89 0.47
CA ALA A 65 -5.64 12.86 1.56
C ALA A 65 -6.47 12.40 2.77
N LEU A 66 -7.71 11.95 2.52
CA LEU A 66 -8.56 11.37 3.56
C LEU A 66 -7.91 10.15 4.23
N SER A 67 -7.22 9.32 3.44
CA SER A 67 -6.50 8.16 3.95
C SER A 67 -5.33 8.57 4.84
N GLY A 68 -4.57 9.60 4.46
CA GLY A 68 -3.48 10.17 5.26
C GLY A 68 -3.96 10.63 6.65
N HIS A 69 -5.05 11.41 6.72
CA HIS A 69 -5.63 11.83 8.01
C HIS A 69 -6.07 10.65 8.89
N LYS A 70 -6.68 9.62 8.30
CA LYS A 70 -7.07 8.40 9.03
C LYS A 70 -5.86 7.65 9.57
N HIS A 71 -4.79 7.51 8.78
CA HIS A 71 -3.56 6.83 9.20
C HIS A 71 -2.87 7.59 10.33
N ALA A 72 -2.85 8.93 10.28
CA ALA A 72 -2.32 9.76 11.36
C ALA A 72 -3.07 9.53 12.69
N ARG A 73 -4.41 9.52 12.66
CA ARG A 73 -5.26 9.24 13.83
C ARG A 73 -5.06 7.85 14.41
N LEU A 74 -4.66 6.89 13.59
CA LEU A 74 -4.34 5.52 14.00
C LEU A 74 -2.92 5.38 14.53
N GLY A 75 -2.12 6.45 14.61
CA GLY A 75 -0.74 6.40 15.10
C GLY A 75 0.28 5.84 14.11
N VAL A 76 -0.07 5.74 12.82
CA VAL A 76 0.85 5.25 11.79
C VAL A 76 2.01 6.23 11.61
N GLN A 77 3.24 5.73 11.81
CA GLN A 77 4.48 6.49 11.69
C GLN A 77 5.11 6.39 10.29
N PRO A 78 5.98 7.34 9.89
CA PRO A 78 6.71 7.28 8.63
C PRO A 78 7.45 5.94 8.40
N ALA A 79 7.99 5.34 9.46
CA ALA A 79 8.67 4.04 9.39
C ALA A 79 7.75 2.91 8.90
N HIS A 80 6.45 2.94 9.23
CA HIS A 80 5.48 1.94 8.75
C HIS A 80 5.26 2.03 7.24
N TYR A 81 5.33 3.23 6.65
CA TYR A 81 5.26 3.38 5.21
C TYR A 81 6.51 2.79 4.54
N VAL A 82 7.71 3.02 5.09
CA VAL A 82 8.94 2.41 4.55
C VAL A 82 8.84 0.88 4.56
N ALA A 83 8.44 0.30 5.69
CA ALA A 83 8.23 -1.14 5.83
C ALA A 83 7.17 -1.68 4.85
N MET A 84 6.06 -0.97 4.66
CA MET A 84 5.00 -1.35 3.72
C MET A 84 5.49 -1.31 2.27
N GLY A 85 6.28 -0.30 1.88
CA GLY A 85 6.87 -0.21 0.56
C GLY A 85 7.80 -1.38 0.25
N GLU A 86 8.66 -1.74 1.20
CA GLU A 86 9.54 -2.92 1.09
C GLU A 86 8.75 -4.22 0.97
N ALA A 87 7.72 -4.39 1.82
CA ALA A 87 6.85 -5.55 1.80
C ALA A 87 6.12 -5.69 0.44
N LEU A 88 5.65 -4.58 -0.13
CA LEU A 88 4.99 -4.56 -1.43
C LEU A 88 5.94 -5.01 -2.55
N MET A 89 7.13 -4.42 -2.64
CA MET A 89 8.09 -4.76 -3.70
C MET A 89 8.56 -6.21 -3.60
N TRP A 90 8.80 -6.70 -2.38
CA TRP A 90 9.16 -8.10 -2.13
C TRP A 90 8.02 -9.04 -2.57
N THR A 91 6.79 -8.71 -2.20
CA THR A 91 5.61 -9.51 -2.54
C THR A 91 5.37 -9.58 -4.04
N LEU A 92 5.47 -8.44 -4.74
CA LEU A 92 5.34 -8.39 -6.19
C LEU A 92 6.40 -9.24 -6.86
N LYS A 93 7.66 -9.17 -6.40
CA LYS A 93 8.74 -10.05 -6.88
C LYS A 93 8.39 -11.52 -6.69
N CYS A 94 7.86 -11.91 -5.53
CA CYS A 94 7.49 -13.30 -5.24
C CYS A 94 6.30 -13.81 -6.05
N LYS A 95 5.25 -13.00 -6.24
CA LYS A 95 3.99 -13.42 -6.88
C LYS A 95 4.01 -13.26 -8.40
N VAL A 96 4.71 -12.25 -8.91
CA VAL A 96 4.80 -11.95 -10.34
C VAL A 96 6.04 -12.61 -10.97
N GLY A 97 7.07 -12.92 -10.16
CA GLY A 97 8.23 -13.69 -10.58
C GLY A 97 9.02 -13.01 -11.71
N ALA A 98 9.38 -13.77 -12.75
CA ALA A 98 10.15 -13.28 -13.89
C ALA A 98 9.48 -12.11 -14.64
N SER A 99 8.16 -11.99 -14.54
CA SER A 99 7.40 -10.89 -15.15
C SER A 99 7.53 -9.56 -14.39
N PHE A 100 8.14 -9.56 -13.20
CA PHE A 100 8.42 -8.36 -12.41
C PHE A 100 9.74 -7.74 -12.85
N THR A 101 9.75 -7.24 -14.09
CA THR A 101 10.94 -6.65 -14.71
C THR A 101 11.43 -5.42 -13.94
N PRO A 102 12.69 -5.01 -14.13
CA PRO A 102 13.22 -3.79 -13.49
C PRO A 102 12.35 -2.56 -13.76
N GLU A 103 11.84 -2.40 -14.98
CA GLU A 103 10.99 -1.28 -15.39
C GLU A 103 9.67 -1.31 -14.63
N LEU A 104 9.02 -2.48 -14.55
CA LEU A 104 7.76 -2.64 -13.82
C LEU A 104 7.97 -2.36 -12.32
N ARG A 105 9.06 -2.86 -11.74
CA ARG A 105 9.43 -2.57 -10.35
C ARG A 105 9.59 -1.08 -10.09
N ASP A 106 10.25 -0.36 -10.98
CA ASP A 106 10.51 1.07 -10.81
C ASP A 106 9.23 1.91 -10.97
N CYS A 107 8.31 1.50 -11.86
CA CYS A 107 6.95 2.06 -11.92
C CYS A 107 6.20 1.87 -10.60
N TRP A 108 6.19 0.66 -10.05
CA TRP A 108 5.54 0.35 -8.76
C TRP A 108 6.16 1.14 -7.61
N ARG A 109 7.49 1.28 -7.57
CA ARG A 109 8.18 2.09 -6.56
C ARG A 109 7.78 3.55 -6.65
N THR A 110 7.74 4.10 -7.86
CA THR A 110 7.35 5.50 -8.10
C THR A 110 5.91 5.76 -7.65
N LEU A 111 4.99 4.85 -8.00
CA LEU A 111 3.59 4.91 -7.57
C LEU A 111 3.48 4.91 -6.04
N TYR A 112 4.17 3.96 -5.40
CA TYR A 112 4.16 3.84 -3.94
C TYR A 112 4.70 5.09 -3.24
N VAL A 113 5.86 5.60 -3.67
CA VAL A 113 6.49 6.81 -3.09
C VAL A 113 5.58 8.03 -3.27
N THR A 114 4.93 8.15 -4.43
CA THR A 114 3.97 9.23 -4.68
C THR A 114 2.82 9.19 -3.69
N ALA A 115 2.24 8.00 -3.47
CA ALA A 115 1.16 7.79 -2.53
C ALA A 115 1.57 8.08 -1.09
N GLN A 116 2.70 7.50 -0.67
CA GLN A 116 3.29 7.70 0.66
C GLN A 116 3.51 9.19 0.95
N THR A 117 4.11 9.90 -0.01
CA THR A 117 4.43 11.33 0.15
C THR A 117 3.17 12.15 0.37
N GLU A 118 2.11 11.90 -0.40
CA GLU A 118 0.86 12.64 -0.26
C GLU A 118 0.12 12.26 1.03
N MET A 119 0.10 10.98 1.43
CA MET A 119 -0.48 10.57 2.72
C MET A 119 0.22 11.23 3.91
N LEU A 120 1.55 11.29 3.91
CA LEU A 120 2.34 11.95 4.95
C LEU A 120 2.10 13.47 4.95
N ARG A 121 2.00 14.10 3.77
CA ARG A 121 1.68 15.52 3.65
C ARG A 121 0.30 15.83 4.22
N SER A 122 -0.72 15.03 3.92
CA SER A 122 -2.07 15.25 4.44
C SER A 122 -2.16 15.00 5.94
N ALA A 123 -1.42 14.01 6.47
CA ALA A 123 -1.32 13.77 7.91
C ALA A 123 -0.85 15.02 8.69
N ALA A 124 0.10 15.77 8.14
CA ALA A 124 0.65 16.98 8.75
C ALA A 124 -0.27 18.21 8.70
N LYS A 125 -1.37 18.18 7.92
CA LYS A 125 -2.33 19.30 7.77
C LYS A 125 -3.53 19.20 8.73
N THR A 126 -3.37 18.50 9.85
CA THR A 126 -4.43 18.32 10.85
C THR A 126 -4.32 19.39 11.93
#